data_AF-A0AAD9J3J1-F1
#
_entry.id   AF-A0AAD9J3J1-F1
#
_cell.length_a   1.000
_cell.length_b   1.000
_cell.length_c   1.000
_cell.angle_alpha   90.00
_cell.angle_beta   90.00
_cell.angle_gamma   90.00
#
_symmetry.space_group_name_H-M   'P 1'
#
loop_
_entity.id
_entity.type
_entity.pdbx_description
1 polymer ?
#
loop_
_entity_poly.entity_id
_entity_poly.type
_entity_poly.pdbx_seq_one_letter_code
_entity_poly.pdbx_strand_id
1 'polypeptide(L)'
;MVVYHYTNYTRGWVVEVLGDKEKRCHSYLLLPAENLWGDGVRGFLYILALLYIFMGVAIISDIFMFAIEVITSKRKTIVRWDEETHERVQKEVLVWNETVANLTLMALGSSAPEILLAVIETVQTLDMEADSGGLGTFTIIGSAAFNLLIITAVCVYSVPSPNIKKVRGLSVFALTSCWSIFAYVWMLVVLQWVSPGEIEPWEAWLTLAFFPIMVLTAYCQDSRWWCLSRKTAVGHLRSHTVSLNLSLTSLRGPLPQSQGA
;
A
#
# COMPACT_ATOMS: atom_id res chain seq x y z
N MET A 1 -35.57 22.15 -29.39
CA MET A 1 -34.72 23.35 -29.55
C MET A 1 -33.29 22.85 -29.72
N VAL A 2 -32.44 23.63 -30.37
CA VAL A 2 -31.03 23.31 -30.57
C VAL A 2 -30.25 24.43 -29.89
N VAL A 3 -29.34 24.07 -29.00
CA VAL A 3 -28.53 25.06 -28.26
C VAL A 3 -27.18 25.19 -28.97
N TYR A 4 -26.84 26.42 -29.35
CA TYR A 4 -25.57 26.75 -29.99
C TYR A 4 -24.59 27.28 -28.95
N HIS A 5 -23.46 26.59 -28.76
CA HIS A 5 -22.38 27.05 -27.90
C HIS A 5 -21.21 27.57 -28.75
N TYR A 6 -20.90 28.86 -28.60
CA TYR A 6 -19.80 29.51 -29.30
C TYR A 6 -18.56 29.54 -28.40
N THR A 7 -17.43 29.03 -28.91
CA THR A 7 -16.13 29.17 -28.24
C THR A 7 -15.19 29.95 -29.17
N ASN A 8 -14.83 31.15 -28.74
CA ASN A 8 -14.00 32.06 -29.52
C ASN A 8 -12.51 31.82 -29.23
N TYR A 9 -11.74 31.58 -30.29
CA TYR A 9 -10.30 31.48 -30.28
C TYR A 9 -9.68 32.65 -31.06
N THR A 10 -8.42 32.94 -30.80
CA THR A 10 -7.66 34.02 -31.47
C THR A 10 -7.59 33.90 -33.00
N ARG A 11 -7.91 32.72 -33.57
CA ARG A 11 -7.91 32.47 -35.02
C ARG A 11 -9.23 31.91 -35.57
N GLY A 12 -10.33 31.95 -34.83
CA GLY A 12 -11.64 31.47 -35.31
C GLY A 12 -12.63 31.15 -34.19
N TRP A 13 -13.79 30.65 -34.57
CA TRP A 13 -14.84 30.23 -33.64
C TRP A 13 -15.21 28.76 -33.89
N VAL A 14 -15.46 28.05 -32.80
CA VAL A 14 -15.99 26.68 -32.83
C VAL A 14 -17.42 26.73 -32.32
N VAL A 15 -18.36 26.20 -33.11
CA VAL A 15 -19.76 26.06 -32.71
C VAL A 15 -20.06 24.60 -32.44
N GLU A 16 -20.40 24.31 -31.19
CA GLU A 16 -20.91 23.01 -30.77
C GLU A 16 -22.44 23.09 -30.74
N VAL A 17 -23.08 22.16 -31.44
CA VAL A 17 -24.53 22.08 -31.58
C VAL A 17 -25.00 20.88 -30.76
N LEU A 18 -25.58 21.12 -29.58
CA LEU A 18 -26.07 20.06 -28.70
C LEU A 18 -27.61 19.99 -28.74
N GLY A 19 -28.15 18.77 -28.59
CA GLY A 19 -29.58 18.55 -28.42
C GLY A 19 -30.05 18.98 -27.02
N ASP A 20 -31.32 19.37 -26.87
CA ASP A 20 -31.94 19.93 -25.64
C ASP A 20 -31.69 19.18 -24.32
N LYS A 21 -31.22 17.92 -24.35
CA LYS A 21 -30.97 17.07 -23.16
C LYS A 21 -29.51 16.73 -22.92
N GLU A 22 -28.59 17.23 -23.74
CA GLU A 22 -27.19 16.84 -23.70
C GLU A 22 -26.40 17.94 -22.98
N LYS A 23 -25.85 17.60 -21.81
CA LYS A 23 -25.04 18.52 -21.01
C LYS A 23 -23.69 18.71 -21.71
N ARG A 24 -23.22 19.96 -21.80
CA ARG A 24 -21.88 20.27 -22.33
C ARG A 24 -20.81 19.77 -21.37
N CYS A 25 -20.07 18.73 -21.76
CA CYS A 25 -18.92 18.25 -21.02
C CYS A 25 -17.74 19.21 -21.24
N HIS A 26 -17.42 19.99 -20.21
CA HIS A 26 -16.20 20.78 -20.18
C HIS A 26 -15.10 19.95 -19.52
N SER A 27 -14.02 19.69 -20.24
CA SER A 27 -12.83 19.08 -19.67
C SER A 27 -11.61 19.90 -20.06
N TYR A 28 -10.77 20.20 -19.07
CA TYR A 28 -9.54 20.99 -19.25
C TYR A 28 -8.51 20.29 -20.16
N LEU A 29 -8.63 18.96 -20.28
CA LEU A 29 -7.71 18.12 -21.06
C LEU A 29 -8.16 17.91 -22.52
N LEU A 30 -9.46 18.03 -22.82
CA LEU A 30 -9.99 17.80 -24.16
C LEU A 30 -9.59 18.96 -25.08
N LEU A 31 -9.12 18.64 -26.29
CA LEU A 31 -8.70 19.65 -27.24
C LEU A 31 -9.96 20.28 -27.86
N PRO A 32 -10.03 21.62 -27.95
CA PRO A 32 -11.21 22.24 -28.53
C PRO A 32 -11.34 21.88 -30.01
N ALA A 33 -12.56 21.57 -30.44
CA ALA A 33 -12.90 21.08 -31.78
C ALA A 33 -12.33 19.69 -32.17
N GLU A 34 -11.96 18.85 -31.21
CA GLU A 34 -11.50 17.47 -31.47
C GLU A 34 -12.53 16.60 -32.22
N ASN A 35 -13.82 16.88 -32.07
CA ASN A 35 -14.91 16.18 -32.76
C ASN A 35 -14.90 16.37 -34.29
N LEU A 36 -14.09 17.29 -34.83
CA LEU A 36 -13.91 17.44 -36.28
C LEU A 36 -12.88 16.46 -36.87
N TRP A 37 -12.05 15.80 -36.05
CA TRP A 37 -11.02 14.88 -36.54
C TRP A 37 -11.62 13.51 -36.87
N GLY A 38 -11.07 12.85 -37.90
CA GLY A 38 -11.52 11.50 -38.26
C GLY A 38 -11.32 10.51 -37.11
N ASP A 39 -12.29 9.64 -36.88
CA ASP A 39 -12.34 8.73 -35.71
C ASP A 39 -11.06 7.92 -35.52
N GLY A 40 -10.44 7.45 -36.61
CA GLY A 40 -9.18 6.69 -36.57
C GLY A 40 -7.98 7.52 -36.10
N VAL A 41 -7.84 8.76 -36.57
CA VAL A 41 -6.74 9.66 -36.16
C VAL A 41 -6.91 10.07 -34.70
N ARG A 42 -8.15 10.38 -34.30
CA ARG A 42 -8.51 10.71 -32.92
C ARG A 42 -8.19 9.56 -31.97
N GLY A 43 -8.62 8.34 -32.30
CA GLY A 43 -8.32 7.15 -31.50
C GLY A 43 -6.81 6.89 -31.37
N PHE A 44 -6.06 7.03 -32.46
CA PHE A 44 -4.61 6.86 -32.44
C PHE A 44 -3.90 7.89 -31.54
N LEU A 45 -4.28 9.17 -31.65
CA LEU A 45 -3.71 10.24 -30.82
C LEU A 45 -4.03 10.04 -29.34
N TYR A 46 -5.24 9.58 -29.01
CA TYR A 46 -5.61 9.25 -27.63
C TYR A 46 -4.80 8.09 -27.07
N ILE A 47 -4.59 7.03 -27.84
CA ILE A 47 -3.75 5.91 -27.40
C ILE A 47 -2.31 6.39 -27.15
N LEU A 48 -1.76 7.21 -28.03
CA LEU A 48 -0.41 7.74 -27.88
C LEU A 48 -0.29 8.67 -26.66
N ALA A 49 -1.27 9.53 -26.43
CA ALA A 49 -1.33 10.41 -25.26
C ALA A 49 -1.49 9.59 -23.96
N LEU A 50 -2.34 8.57 -23.96
CA LEU A 50 -2.54 7.68 -22.81
C LEU A 50 -1.26 6.92 -22.47
N LEU A 51 -0.55 6.38 -23.47
CA LEU A 51 0.74 5.73 -23.27
C LEU A 51 1.80 6.68 -22.71
N TYR A 52 1.83 7.93 -23.20
CA TYR A 52 2.76 8.95 -22.69
C TYR A 52 2.49 9.30 -21.23
N ILE A 53 1.22 9.56 -20.87
CA ILE A 53 0.83 9.86 -19.48
C ILE A 53 1.08 8.65 -18.59
N PHE A 54 0.71 7.44 -19.03
CA PHE A 54 0.92 6.19 -18.30
C PHE A 54 2.41 5.96 -18.00
N MET A 55 3.29 6.17 -19.00
CA MET A 55 4.74 6.09 -18.80
C MET A 55 5.22 7.13 -17.77
N GLY A 56 4.74 8.37 -17.85
CA GLY A 56 5.08 9.41 -16.89
C GLY A 56 4.68 9.05 -15.45
N VAL A 57 3.44 8.57 -15.26
CA VAL A 57 2.95 8.12 -13.95
C VAL A 57 3.79 6.94 -13.44
N ALA A 58 4.08 5.94 -14.28
CA ALA A 58 4.87 4.78 -13.90
C ALA A 58 6.29 5.15 -13.40
N ILE A 59 6.97 6.08 -14.09
CA ILE A 59 8.30 6.57 -13.69
C ILE A 59 8.25 7.29 -12.34
N ILE A 60 7.24 8.15 -12.14
CA ILE A 60 7.07 8.89 -10.88
C ILE A 60 6.81 7.93 -9.72
N SER A 61 5.97 6.92 -9.92
CA SER A 61 5.68 5.89 -8.91
C SER A 61 6.93 5.11 -8.51
N ASP A 62 7.78 4.75 -9.47
CA ASP A 62 9.03 4.02 -9.21
C ASP A 62 10.02 4.87 -8.39
N ILE A 63 10.21 6.13 -8.78
CA ILE A 63 11.05 7.09 -8.03
C ILE A 63 10.51 7.28 -6.60
N PHE A 64 9.20 7.41 -6.45
CA PHE A 64 8.56 7.57 -5.14
C PHE A 64 8.77 6.34 -4.26
N MET A 65 8.59 5.13 -4.80
CA MET A 65 8.83 3.89 -4.08
C MET A 65 10.30 3.75 -3.65
N PHE A 66 11.25 4.09 -4.54
CA PHE A 66 12.67 4.10 -4.21
C PHE A 66 12.99 5.07 -3.06
N ALA A 67 12.38 6.26 -3.04
CA ALA A 67 12.54 7.21 -1.94
C ALA A 67 12.04 6.67 -0.60
N ILE A 68 10.91 5.96 -0.59
CA ILE A 68 10.37 5.31 0.62
C ILE A 68 11.29 4.19 1.12
N GLU A 69 11.86 3.39 0.22
CA GLU A 69 12.83 2.34 0.58
C GLU A 69 14.08 2.93 1.27
N VAL A 70 14.59 4.06 0.77
CA VAL A 70 15.71 4.77 1.39
C VAL A 70 15.36 5.32 2.77
N ILE A 71 14.13 5.82 2.96
CA ILE A 71 13.68 6.37 4.25
C ILE A 71 13.51 5.26 5.30
N THR A 72 12.94 4.12 4.90
CA THR A 72 12.64 3.00 5.80
C THR A 72 13.90 2.21 6.18
N SER A 73 14.93 2.20 5.33
CA SER A 73 16.19 1.50 5.58
C SER A 73 17.20 2.26 6.45
N LYS A 74 16.88 3.49 6.90
CA LYS A 74 17.77 4.27 7.80
C LYS A 74 17.99 3.55 9.13
N ARG A 75 19.26 3.25 9.43
CA ARG A 75 19.71 2.61 10.68
C ARG A 75 20.19 3.66 11.69
N LYS A 76 19.96 3.41 12.97
CA LYS A 76 20.49 4.18 14.10
C LYS A 76 21.21 3.23 15.05
N THR A 77 22.47 3.54 15.34
CA THR A 77 23.26 2.85 16.37
C THR A 77 22.77 3.32 17.74
N ILE A 78 22.17 2.42 18.52
CA ILE A 78 21.85 2.69 19.92
C ILE A 78 22.83 1.89 20.77
N VAL A 79 23.54 2.60 21.64
CA VAL A 79 24.40 1.98 22.65
C VAL A 79 23.50 1.54 23.80
N ARG A 80 23.34 0.24 24.00
CA ARG A 80 22.68 -0.29 25.20
C ARG A 80 23.76 -0.78 26.17
N TRP A 81 23.60 -0.40 27.43
CA TRP A 81 24.36 -1.00 28.52
C TRP A 81 23.80 -2.40 28.77
N ASP A 82 24.63 -3.41 28.64
CA ASP A 82 24.27 -4.79 28.90
C ASP A 82 24.68 -5.16 30.34
N GLU A 83 23.70 -5.53 31.17
CA GLU A 83 23.87 -5.72 32.62
C GLU A 83 24.61 -7.04 32.95
N GLU A 84 24.66 -7.99 32.01
CA GLU A 84 25.37 -9.28 32.16
C GLU A 84 26.85 -9.24 31.73
N THR A 85 27.25 -8.33 30.84
CA THR A 85 28.61 -8.29 30.27
C THR A 85 29.40 -7.03 30.62
N HIS A 86 28.81 -6.04 31.31
CA HIS A 86 29.46 -4.79 31.70
C HIS A 86 30.14 -4.04 30.53
N GLU A 87 29.71 -4.29 29.29
CA GLU A 87 30.21 -3.64 28.09
C GLU A 87 29.10 -2.88 27.36
N ARG A 88 29.49 -1.80 26.69
CA ARG A 88 28.59 -0.99 25.85
C ARG A 88 28.42 -1.71 24.52
N VAL A 89 27.39 -2.56 24.41
CA VAL A 89 27.07 -3.24 23.15
C VAL A 89 26.40 -2.23 22.20
N GLN A 90 27.09 -1.93 21.10
CA GLN A 90 26.53 -1.13 20.00
C GLN A 90 25.59 -2.03 19.20
N LYS A 91 24.29 -1.75 19.24
CA LYS A 91 23.32 -2.44 18.39
C LYS A 91 22.78 -1.46 17.36
N GLU A 92 23.02 -1.77 16.08
CA GLU A 92 22.35 -1.09 14.98
C GLU A 92 20.89 -1.53 14.97
N VAL A 93 19.98 -0.61 15.23
CA VAL A 93 18.54 -0.84 15.09
C VAL A 93 18.01 0.05 13.98
N LEU A 94 17.03 -0.43 13.23
CA LEU A 94 16.32 0.41 12.27
C LEU A 94 15.59 1.51 13.04
N VAL A 95 15.60 2.73 12.48
CA VAL A 95 14.88 3.87 13.07
C VAL A 95 13.37 3.61 13.05
N TRP A 96 12.90 2.96 11.99
CA TRP A 96 11.51 2.55 11.82
C TRP A 96 11.32 1.10 12.26
N ASN A 97 10.22 0.81 12.97
CA ASN A 97 9.80 -0.57 13.18
C ASN A 97 9.46 -1.19 11.81
N GLU A 98 10.04 -2.34 11.48
CA GLU A 98 9.86 -3.04 10.20
C GLU A 98 8.38 -3.29 9.86
N THR A 99 7.58 -3.69 10.84
CA THR A 99 6.14 -3.94 10.68
C THR A 99 5.39 -2.66 10.34
N VAL A 100 5.67 -1.56 11.05
CA VAL A 100 5.00 -0.27 10.80
C VAL A 100 5.43 0.29 9.45
N ALA A 101 6.73 0.24 9.13
CA ALA A 101 7.27 0.71 7.84
C ALA A 101 6.63 -0.02 6.66
N ASN A 102 6.50 -1.35 6.75
CA ASN A 102 5.93 -2.17 5.68
C ASN A 102 4.43 -1.94 5.52
N LEU A 103 3.67 -1.86 6.62
CA LEU A 103 2.21 -1.70 6.58
C LEU A 103 1.77 -0.27 6.20
N THR A 104 2.63 0.73 6.41
CA THR A 104 2.29 2.14 6.16
C THR A 104 3.05 2.70 4.98
N LEU A 105 4.33 3.04 5.17
CA LEU A 105 5.13 3.78 4.20
C LEU A 105 5.33 2.99 2.91
N MET A 106 5.71 1.72 3.00
CA MET A 106 5.95 0.87 1.83
C MET A 106 4.64 0.60 1.05
N ALA A 107 3.55 0.33 1.76
CA ALA A 107 2.23 0.13 1.15
C ALA A 107 1.65 1.40 0.53
N LEU A 108 1.86 2.57 1.15
CA LEU A 108 1.50 3.87 0.60
C LEU A 108 2.34 4.19 -0.63
N GLY A 109 3.63 3.83 -0.62
CA GLY A 109 4.55 3.94 -1.74
C GLY A 109 3.98 3.41 -3.05
N SER A 110 3.41 2.20 -3.01
CA SER A 110 2.86 1.54 -4.21
C SER A 110 1.51 2.06 -4.67
N SER A 111 0.76 2.76 -3.82
CA SER A 111 -0.64 3.15 -4.07
C SER A 111 -0.86 4.67 -4.07
N ALA A 112 0.22 5.45 -3.95
CA ALA A 112 0.15 6.91 -3.84
C ALA A 112 -0.46 7.60 -5.08
N PRO A 113 -0.13 7.22 -6.34
CA PRO A 113 -0.78 7.81 -7.52
C PRO A 113 -2.29 7.60 -7.54
N GLU A 114 -2.75 6.41 -7.17
CA GLU A 114 -4.16 6.02 -7.16
C GLU A 114 -4.93 6.76 -6.08
N ILE A 115 -4.36 6.87 -4.88
CA ILE A 115 -4.94 7.64 -3.77
C ILE A 115 -5.00 9.13 -4.13
N LEU A 116 -3.93 9.67 -4.73
CA LEU A 116 -3.89 11.07 -5.14
C LEU A 116 -4.95 11.37 -6.20
N LEU A 117 -5.13 10.50 -7.19
CA LEU A 117 -6.15 10.64 -8.22
C LEU A 117 -7.55 10.63 -7.60
N ALA A 118 -7.84 9.70 -6.68
CA ALA A 118 -9.12 9.62 -6.00
C ALA A 118 -9.42 10.86 -5.14
N VAL A 119 -8.41 11.43 -4.47
CA VAL A 119 -8.55 12.67 -3.72
C VAL A 119 -8.82 13.86 -4.65
N ILE A 120 -8.07 13.98 -5.75
CA ILE A 120 -8.27 15.06 -6.73
C ILE A 120 -9.66 14.99 -7.34
N GLU A 121 -10.10 13.80 -7.74
CA GLU A 121 -11.45 13.58 -8.29
C GLU A 121 -12.52 13.99 -7.28
N THR A 122 -12.40 13.51 -6.03
CA THR A 122 -13.34 13.85 -4.95
C THR A 122 -13.40 15.36 -4.75
N VAL A 123 -12.25 16.05 -4.69
CA VAL A 123 -12.17 17.49 -4.50
C VAL A 123 -12.79 18.27 -5.67
N GLN A 124 -12.60 17.80 -6.90
CA GLN A 124 -13.19 18.42 -8.10
C GLN A 124 -14.71 18.24 -8.16
N THR A 125 -15.22 17.11 -7.66
CA THR A 125 -16.65 16.82 -7.63
C THR A 125 -17.42 17.48 -6.48
N LEU A 126 -16.75 18.13 -5.53
CA LEU A 126 -17.41 18.81 -4.40
C LEU A 126 -18.34 19.97 -4.84
N ASP A 127 -18.11 20.55 -6.02
CA ASP A 127 -18.79 21.77 -6.49
C ASP A 127 -19.86 21.48 -7.58
N MET A 128 -20.07 20.20 -7.94
CA MET A 128 -21.02 19.78 -8.97
C MET A 128 -21.96 18.70 -8.44
N GLU A 129 -23.23 18.69 -8.87
CA GLU A 129 -24.12 17.55 -8.65
C GLU A 129 -23.52 16.31 -9.34
N ALA A 130 -22.79 15.51 -8.56
CA ALA A 130 -22.00 14.39 -9.04
C ALA A 130 -22.92 13.26 -9.53
N ASP A 131 -23.26 13.31 -10.82
CA ASP A 131 -23.96 12.22 -11.50
C ASP A 131 -22.97 11.05 -11.68
N SER A 132 -23.25 9.95 -10.97
CA SER A 132 -22.75 8.59 -11.18
C SER A 132 -21.25 8.29 -10.94
N GLY A 133 -21.00 7.65 -9.79
CA GLY A 133 -19.99 6.59 -9.62
C GLY A 133 -18.52 6.98 -9.80
N GLY A 134 -17.88 7.38 -8.70
CA GLY A 134 -16.48 7.79 -8.64
C GLY A 134 -15.53 6.78 -9.28
N LEU A 135 -14.88 7.21 -10.37
CA LEU A 135 -13.87 6.47 -11.12
C LEU A 135 -12.73 6.03 -10.18
N GLY A 136 -12.39 6.89 -9.22
CA GLY A 136 -11.39 6.66 -8.18
C GLY A 136 -11.74 5.50 -7.27
N THR A 137 -13.01 5.35 -6.84
CA THR A 137 -13.44 4.25 -5.98
C THR A 137 -13.26 2.89 -6.67
N PHE A 138 -13.69 2.79 -7.94
CA PHE A 138 -13.51 1.56 -8.71
C PHE A 138 -12.04 1.26 -9.00
N THR A 139 -11.22 2.30 -9.21
CA THR A 139 -9.77 2.17 -9.40
C THR A 139 -9.07 1.65 -8.13
N ILE A 140 -9.47 2.13 -6.94
CA ILE A 140 -8.94 1.65 -5.65
C ILE A 140 -9.31 0.18 -5.42
N ILE A 141 -10.57 -0.19 -5.64
CA ILE A 141 -11.02 -1.58 -5.43
C ILE A 141 -10.33 -2.53 -6.43
N GLY A 142 -10.24 -2.11 -7.70
CA GLY A 142 -9.59 -2.89 -8.75
C GLY A 142 -8.10 -3.12 -8.50
N SER A 143 -7.37 -2.08 -8.09
CA SER A 143 -5.94 -2.18 -7.76
C SER A 143 -5.68 -3.06 -6.53
N ALA A 144 -6.53 -3.00 -5.50
CA ALA A 144 -6.44 -3.88 -4.34
C ALA A 144 -6.60 -5.36 -4.71
N ALA A 145 -7.58 -5.68 -5.58
CA ALA A 145 -7.78 -7.03 -6.09
C ALA A 145 -6.60 -7.52 -6.95
N PHE A 146 -6.08 -6.65 -7.82
CA PHE A 146 -4.93 -6.97 -8.67
C PHE A 146 -3.66 -7.23 -7.83
N ASN A 147 -3.42 -6.44 -6.79
CA ASN A 147 -2.30 -6.64 -5.88
C ASN A 147 -2.43 -7.98 -5.13
N LEU A 148 -3.60 -8.27 -4.56
CA LEU A 148 -3.83 -9.51 -3.80
C LEU A 148 -3.75 -10.78 -4.64
N LEU A 149 -4.19 -10.76 -5.91
CA LEU A 149 -4.26 -11.97 -6.74
C LEU A 149 -3.07 -12.10 -7.70
N ILE A 150 -2.79 -11.06 -8.48
CA ILE A 150 -1.82 -11.15 -9.58
C ILE A 150 -0.41 -10.86 -9.08
N ILE A 151 -0.21 -9.76 -8.35
CA ILE A 151 1.13 -9.40 -7.85
C ILE A 151 1.64 -10.47 -6.88
N THR A 152 0.81 -10.93 -5.94
CA THR A 152 1.21 -12.03 -5.03
C THR A 152 1.59 -13.30 -5.79
N ALA A 153 0.84 -13.70 -6.82
CA ALA A 153 1.15 -14.87 -7.63
C ALA A 153 2.48 -14.72 -8.36
N VAL A 154 2.74 -13.56 -8.96
CA VAL A 154 4.01 -13.24 -9.63
C VAL A 154 5.16 -13.23 -8.63
N CYS A 155 5.00 -12.66 -7.42
CA CYS A 155 6.02 -12.68 -6.37
C CYS A 155 6.33 -14.10 -5.87
N VAL A 156 5.31 -14.96 -5.76
CA VAL A 156 5.50 -16.37 -5.38
C VAL A 156 6.14 -17.17 -6.51
N TYR A 157 5.90 -16.84 -7.77
CA TYR A 157 6.51 -17.53 -8.91
C TYR A 157 7.95 -17.07 -9.19
N SER A 158 8.19 -15.76 -9.19
CA SER A 158 9.43 -15.12 -9.67
C SER A 158 10.66 -15.36 -8.80
N VAL A 159 10.50 -15.63 -7.50
CA VAL A 159 11.63 -15.86 -6.59
C VAL A 159 12.02 -17.35 -6.59
N PRO A 160 13.09 -17.78 -7.28
CA PRO A 160 13.50 -19.19 -7.26
C PRO A 160 14.02 -19.56 -5.88
N SER A 161 13.51 -20.66 -5.31
CA SER A 161 13.93 -21.18 -4.01
C SER A 161 13.89 -22.71 -4.03
N PRO A 162 15.01 -23.40 -3.73
CA PRO A 162 15.02 -24.86 -3.60
C PRO A 162 14.25 -25.36 -2.36
N ASN A 163 13.88 -24.45 -1.45
CA ASN A 163 13.17 -24.74 -0.20
C ASN A 163 11.71 -24.23 -0.23
N ILE A 164 10.86 -24.82 0.63
CA ILE A 164 9.48 -24.36 0.84
C ILE A 164 9.49 -22.92 1.36
N LYS A 165 8.81 -22.02 0.65
CA LYS A 165 8.63 -20.63 1.07
C LYS A 165 7.71 -20.57 2.29
N LYS A 166 8.15 -19.91 3.36
CA LYS A 166 7.36 -19.71 4.58
C LYS A 166 7.18 -18.22 4.85
N VAL A 167 5.96 -17.82 5.19
CA VAL A 167 5.64 -16.46 5.64
C VAL A 167 6.10 -16.31 7.10
N ARG A 168 6.95 -15.33 7.37
CA ARG A 168 7.32 -14.93 8.74
C ARG A 168 6.26 -13.96 9.28
N GLY A 169 6.03 -13.97 10.60
CA GLY A 169 5.11 -13.01 11.23
C GLY A 169 3.62 -13.33 11.05
N LEU A 170 3.22 -14.60 11.10
CA LEU A 170 1.82 -15.03 10.94
C LEU A 170 0.85 -14.32 11.90
N SER A 171 1.29 -13.91 13.10
CA SER A 171 0.47 -13.20 14.07
C SER A 171 0.08 -11.79 13.63
N VAL A 172 0.99 -11.07 12.97
CA VAL A 172 0.72 -9.75 12.39
C VAL A 172 -0.12 -9.93 11.13
N PHE A 173 0.21 -10.91 10.29
CA PHE A 173 -0.54 -11.22 9.07
C PHE A 173 -2.01 -11.60 9.35
N ALA A 174 -2.27 -12.39 10.40
CA ALA A 174 -3.63 -12.73 10.81
C ALA A 174 -4.40 -11.50 11.29
N LEU A 175 -3.77 -10.64 12.09
CA LEU A 175 -4.38 -9.40 12.57
C LEU A 175 -4.73 -8.46 11.41
N THR A 176 -3.81 -8.26 10.47
CA THR A 176 -4.04 -7.41 9.29
C THR A 176 -5.10 -7.99 8.36
N SER A 177 -5.16 -9.32 8.21
CA SER A 177 -6.21 -10.00 7.45
C SER A 177 -7.59 -9.80 8.08
N CYS A 178 -7.70 -9.89 9.41
CA CYS A 178 -8.95 -9.60 10.12
C CYS A 178 -9.39 -8.14 9.92
N TRP A 179 -8.47 -7.18 10.02
CA TRP A 179 -8.75 -5.77 9.75
C TRP A 179 -9.16 -5.51 8.29
N SER A 180 -8.56 -6.24 7.34
CA SER A 180 -8.93 -6.14 5.93
C SER A 180 -10.37 -6.60 5.67
N ILE A 181 -10.77 -7.75 6.24
CA ILE A 181 -12.16 -8.24 6.15
C ILE A 181 -13.11 -7.24 6.84
N PHE A 182 -12.75 -6.76 8.03
CA PHE A 182 -13.53 -5.76 8.75
C PHE A 182 -13.72 -4.48 7.93
N ALA A 183 -12.69 -3.99 7.24
CA ALA A 183 -12.79 -2.80 6.39
C ALA A 183 -13.83 -2.98 5.27
N TYR A 184 -13.86 -4.14 4.60
CA TYR A 184 -14.86 -4.42 3.57
C TYR A 184 -16.27 -4.54 4.15
N VAL A 185 -16.44 -5.20 5.30
CA VAL A 185 -17.73 -5.28 5.99
C VAL A 185 -18.19 -3.89 6.42
N TRP A 186 -17.30 -3.07 6.97
CA TRP A 186 -17.59 -1.70 7.37
C TRP A 186 -18.02 -0.83 6.19
N MET A 187 -17.33 -0.92 5.04
CA MET A 187 -17.73 -0.25 3.81
C MET A 187 -19.14 -0.66 3.36
N LEU A 188 -19.50 -1.95 3.46
CA LEU A 188 -20.86 -2.41 3.18
C LEU A 188 -21.88 -1.85 4.16
N VAL A 189 -21.56 -1.79 5.45
CA VAL A 189 -22.44 -1.24 6.49
C VAL A 189 -22.73 0.24 6.23
N VAL A 190 -21.69 1.04 5.95
CA VAL A 190 -21.85 2.47 5.65
C VAL A 190 -22.74 2.68 4.43
N LEU A 191 -22.48 1.98 3.33
CA LEU A 191 -23.18 2.20 2.07
C LEU A 191 -24.62 1.64 2.03
N GLN A 192 -24.94 0.61 2.83
CA GLN A 192 -26.25 -0.08 2.76
C GLN A 192 -27.14 0.18 3.97
N TRP A 193 -26.57 0.34 5.17
CA TRP A 193 -27.35 0.36 6.41
C TRP A 193 -27.35 1.71 7.11
N VAL A 194 -26.25 2.45 7.08
CA VAL A 194 -26.13 3.72 7.79
C VAL A 194 -26.69 4.86 6.95
N SER A 195 -26.06 5.12 5.79
CA SER A 195 -26.47 6.20 4.87
C SER A 195 -26.54 5.65 3.44
N PRO A 196 -27.73 5.21 2.97
CA PRO A 196 -27.86 4.53 1.68
C PRO A 196 -27.42 5.42 0.51
N GLY A 197 -26.30 5.07 -0.12
CA GLY A 197 -25.80 5.74 -1.33
C GLY A 197 -25.03 7.04 -1.12
N GLU A 198 -24.87 7.51 0.13
CA GLU A 198 -24.15 8.74 0.46
C GLU A 198 -23.25 8.51 1.68
N ILE A 199 -22.06 9.13 1.71
CA ILE A 199 -21.13 9.01 2.84
C ILE A 199 -21.20 10.29 3.67
N GLU A 200 -21.59 10.17 4.92
CA GLU A 200 -21.62 11.29 5.85
C GLU A 200 -20.20 11.64 6.35
N PRO A 201 -19.92 12.92 6.65
CA PRO A 201 -18.58 13.33 7.08
C PRO A 201 -18.04 12.55 8.29
N TRP A 202 -18.90 12.18 9.25
CA TRP A 202 -18.45 11.44 10.44
C TRP A 202 -18.03 9.99 10.10
N GLU A 203 -18.66 9.37 9.09
CA GLU A 203 -18.28 8.03 8.60
C GLU A 203 -16.92 8.08 7.91
N ALA A 204 -16.66 9.16 7.15
CA ALA A 204 -15.37 9.43 6.54
C ALA A 204 -14.26 9.65 7.59
N TRP A 205 -14.54 10.42 8.66
CA TRP A 205 -13.57 10.60 9.74
C TRP A 205 -13.33 9.31 10.54
N LEU A 206 -14.36 8.51 10.76
CA LEU A 206 -14.25 7.24 11.47
C LEU A 206 -13.46 6.20 10.66
N THR A 207 -13.73 6.09 9.36
CA THR A 207 -12.94 5.25 8.44
C THR A 207 -11.48 5.66 8.41
N LEU A 208 -11.20 6.97 8.33
CA LEU A 208 -9.84 7.50 8.40
C LEU A 208 -9.15 7.15 9.73
N ALA A 209 -9.89 7.17 10.85
CA ALA A 209 -9.37 6.82 12.17
C ALA A 209 -9.07 5.32 12.34
N PHE A 210 -9.73 4.43 11.60
CA PHE A 210 -9.40 3.00 11.65
C PHE A 210 -7.99 2.68 11.14
N PHE A 211 -7.45 3.47 10.21
CA PHE A 211 -6.08 3.29 9.72
C PHE A 211 -5.01 3.39 10.82
N PRO A 212 -4.88 4.50 11.59
CA PRO A 212 -3.90 4.57 12.68
C PRO A 212 -4.18 3.55 13.79
N ILE A 213 -5.44 3.21 14.07
CA ILE A 213 -5.79 2.16 15.06
C ILE A 213 -5.23 0.80 14.60
N MET A 214 -5.42 0.45 13.32
CA MET A 214 -4.88 -0.79 12.75
C MET A 214 -3.35 -0.82 12.85
N VAL A 215 -2.67 0.28 12.52
CA VAL A 215 -1.21 0.39 12.62
C VAL A 215 -0.72 0.24 14.06
N LEU A 216 -1.40 0.87 15.03
CA LEU A 216 -1.07 0.75 16.45
C LEU A 216 -1.25 -0.69 16.95
N THR A 217 -2.36 -1.35 16.59
CA THR A 217 -2.58 -2.74 16.99
C THR A 217 -1.56 -3.69 16.36
N ALA A 218 -1.13 -3.45 15.12
CA ALA A 218 -0.06 -4.19 14.48
C ALA A 218 1.31 -3.96 15.17
N TYR A 219 1.62 -2.72 15.53
CA TYR A 219 2.83 -2.38 16.29
C TYR A 219 2.85 -3.05 17.67
N CYS A 220 1.73 -3.05 18.40
CA CYS A 220 1.60 -3.71 19.70
C CYS A 220 1.80 -5.23 19.60
N GLN A 221 1.27 -5.85 18.54
CA GLN A 221 1.42 -7.28 18.27
C GLN A 221 2.88 -7.65 17.98
N ASP A 222 3.57 -6.84 17.17
CA ASP A 222 4.98 -7.05 16.81
C ASP A 222 5.94 -6.76 17.98
N SER A 223 5.67 -5.71 18.76
CA SER A 223 6.43 -5.34 19.97
C SER A 223 6.22 -6.30 21.15
N ARG A 224 5.52 -7.43 20.92
CA ARG A 224 5.44 -8.59 21.81
C ARG A 224 4.71 -8.34 23.14
N TRP A 225 3.87 -7.31 23.23
CA TRP A 225 3.07 -7.02 24.43
C TRP A 225 2.10 -8.15 24.79
N TRP A 226 1.56 -8.91 23.82
CA TRP A 226 0.67 -10.05 24.11
C TRP A 226 1.36 -11.38 24.42
N CYS A 227 2.68 -11.50 24.25
CA CYS A 227 3.41 -12.75 24.52
C CYS A 227 4.20 -12.74 25.84
N LEU A 228 4.15 -11.67 26.63
CA LEU A 228 4.70 -11.66 27.99
C LEU A 228 3.85 -12.46 28.98
N SER A 229 2.58 -12.74 28.70
CA SER A 229 1.75 -13.59 29.58
C SER A 229 2.03 -15.10 29.43
N ARG A 230 2.71 -15.54 28.35
CA ARG A 230 2.99 -16.96 28.10
C ARG A 230 4.41 -17.42 28.42
N LYS A 231 5.35 -16.50 28.63
CA LYS A 231 6.74 -16.86 28.96
C LYS A 231 6.93 -17.29 30.42
N THR A 232 6.02 -16.92 31.32
CA THR A 232 6.11 -17.30 32.74
C THR A 232 5.76 -18.78 32.98
N ALA A 233 5.04 -19.45 32.06
CA ALA A 233 4.63 -20.85 32.24
C ALA A 233 5.62 -21.89 31.67
N VAL A 234 6.50 -21.51 30.73
CA VAL A 234 7.42 -22.47 30.06
C VAL A 234 8.84 -22.42 30.63
N GLY A 235 9.22 -21.33 31.32
CA GLY A 235 10.53 -21.21 31.97
C GLY A 235 10.75 -22.14 33.17
N HIS A 236 9.68 -22.62 33.82
CA HIS A 236 9.81 -23.42 35.03
C HIS A 236 9.95 -24.93 34.78
N LEU A 237 9.58 -25.43 33.59
CA LEU A 237 9.69 -26.87 33.26
C LEU A 237 11.02 -27.27 32.60
N ARG A 238 11.85 -26.31 32.18
CA ARG A 238 13.11 -26.59 31.46
C ARG A 238 14.36 -26.64 32.33
N SER A 239 14.31 -26.21 33.60
CA SER A 239 15.51 -26.26 34.47
C SER A 239 15.78 -27.64 35.09
N HIS A 240 14.81 -28.56 35.10
CA HIS A 240 14.98 -29.87 35.72
C HIS A 240 15.56 -30.98 34.82
N THR A 241 15.71 -30.75 33.50
CA THR A 241 16.14 -31.83 32.57
C THR A 241 17.58 -31.69 32.07
N VAL A 242 18.30 -30.62 32.44
CA VAL A 242 19.64 -30.33 31.86
C VAL A 242 20.82 -30.91 32.69
N SER A 243 20.57 -31.45 33.88
CA SER A 243 21.65 -31.83 34.81
C SER A 243 22.23 -33.25 34.66
N LEU A 244 21.94 -34.00 33.58
CA LEU A 244 22.25 -35.45 33.55
C LEU A 244 22.98 -36.01 32.32
N ASN A 245 23.53 -35.20 31.41
CA ASN A 245 24.28 -35.74 30.26
C ASN A 245 25.48 -34.89 29.84
N LEU A 246 26.44 -34.70 30.74
CA LEU A 246 27.78 -34.19 30.40
C LEU A 246 28.85 -34.92 31.22
N SER A 247 29.08 -36.18 30.88
CA SER A 247 30.29 -36.94 31.22
C SER A 247 30.42 -38.12 30.27
N LEU A 248 30.72 -37.88 28.99
CA LEU A 248 31.27 -38.88 28.05
C LEU A 248 31.50 -38.28 26.65
N THR A 249 32.43 -37.32 26.54
CA THR A 249 33.08 -36.99 25.25
C THR A 249 34.45 -36.34 25.51
N SER A 250 35.25 -36.99 26.35
CA SER A 250 36.70 -36.96 26.25
C SER A 250 37.10 -38.05 25.25
N LEU A 251 38.02 -37.75 24.32
CA LEU A 251 38.65 -38.61 23.29
C LEU A 251 38.19 -38.38 21.83
N ARG A 252 38.75 -37.33 21.19
CA ARG A 252 39.54 -37.48 19.95
C ARG A 252 40.33 -36.20 19.66
N GLY A 253 41.63 -36.40 19.38
CA GLY A 253 42.70 -35.40 19.32
C GLY A 253 42.76 -34.53 18.04
N PRO A 254 43.91 -33.84 17.80
CA PRO A 254 43.97 -32.53 17.15
C PRO A 254 44.16 -32.53 15.62
N LEU A 255 43.92 -31.33 15.07
CA LEU A 255 44.04 -30.79 13.69
C LEU A 255 45.20 -31.28 12.80
N PRO A 256 45.10 -31.05 11.48
CA PRO A 256 46.09 -30.16 10.85
C PRO A 256 45.51 -29.09 9.92
N GLN A 257 46.28 -28.00 9.77
CA GLN A 257 46.12 -26.90 8.80
C GLN A 257 46.64 -27.28 7.40
N SER A 258 46.03 -26.75 6.32
CA SER A 258 46.69 -26.39 5.05
C SER A 258 45.78 -25.49 4.20
N GLN A 259 46.11 -24.21 4.03
CA GLN A 259 46.60 -23.56 2.79
C GLN A 259 45.61 -23.44 1.61
N GLY A 260 45.26 -22.18 1.29
CA GLY A 260 45.45 -21.54 -0.02
C GLY A 260 44.69 -22.05 -1.24
N ALA A 261 43.69 -21.29 -1.67
CA ALA A 261 43.56 -20.66 -2.99
C ALA A 261 42.47 -19.59 -2.94
#